data_AF-A0AAV1RPH5-F1
#
_entry.id   AF-A0AAV1RPH5-F1
#
_cell.length_a   1.000
_cell.length_b   1.000
_cell.length_c   1.000
_cell.angle_alpha   90.00
_cell.angle_beta   90.00
_cell.angle_gamma   90.00
#
_symmetry.space_group_name_H-M   'P 1'
#
loop_
_entity.id
_entity.type
_entity.pdbx_description
1 polymer ?
#
loop_
_entity_poly.entity_id
_entity_poly.type
_entity_poly.pdbx_seq_one_letter_code
_entity_poly.pdbx_strand_id
1 'polypeptide(L)'
;AKAASKIKIVLRIALPIFVVCGALVVAYYIFKRKAKLIGSNRENGQIDSGQKEDMELPLFQFTTIANATNGFSFNNKLGEGGFGPVYK
;
A
#
# COMPACT_ATOMS: atom_id res chain seq x y z
N ALA A 1 -53.17 15.93 6.00
CA ALA A 1 -52.92 14.46 5.99
C ALA A 1 -51.79 14.03 5.04
N LYS A 2 -51.82 14.35 3.73
CA LYS A 2 -50.85 13.85 2.73
C LYS A 2 -49.38 14.30 2.93
N ALA A 3 -49.12 15.43 3.59
CA ALA A 3 -47.76 15.90 3.84
C ALA A 3 -47.04 15.07 4.92
N ALA A 4 -47.75 14.69 5.99
CA ALA A 4 -47.19 13.91 7.09
C ALA A 4 -46.79 12.49 6.67
N SER A 5 -47.53 11.88 5.73
CA SER A 5 -47.17 10.55 5.19
C SER A 5 -45.94 10.61 4.28
N LYS A 6 -45.77 11.68 3.50
CA LYS A 6 -44.57 11.88 2.65
C LYS A 6 -43.30 12.02 3.49
N ILE A 7 -43.36 12.77 4.59
CA ILE A 7 -42.23 12.96 5.52
C ILE A 7 -41.77 11.62 6.11
N LYS A 8 -42.71 10.76 6.52
CA LYS A 8 -42.40 9.42 7.05
C LYS A 8 -41.72 8.51 6.02
N ILE A 9 -42.08 8.63 4.74
CA ILE A 9 -41.46 7.86 3.65
C ILE A 9 -40.02 8.33 3.42
N VAL A 10 -39.79 9.65 3.37
CA VAL A 10 -38.44 10.21 3.20
C VAL A 10 -37.52 9.80 4.35
N LEU A 11 -38.02 9.82 5.59
CA LEU A 11 -37.23 9.43 6.76
C LEU A 11 -36.75 7.96 6.70
N ARG A 12 -37.62 7.05 6.24
CA ARG A 12 -37.30 5.61 6.12
C ARG A 12 -36.25 5.32 5.04
N ILE A 13 -36.23 6.12 3.97
CA ILE A 13 -35.27 5.97 2.87
C ILE A 13 -33.95 6.67 3.20
N ALA A 14 -34.00 7.83 3.86
CA ALA A 14 -32.81 8.58 4.22
C ALA A 14 -31.94 7.84 5.25
N LEU A 15 -32.55 7.09 6.19
CA LEU A 15 -31.82 6.36 7.22
C LEU A 15 -30.82 5.31 6.67
N PRO A 16 -31.21 4.34 5.82
CA PRO A 16 -30.26 3.37 5.26
C PRO A 16 -29.23 4.02 4.34
N ILE A 17 -29.62 5.02 3.55
CA ILE A 17 -28.68 5.74 2.68
C ILE A 17 -27.58 6.40 3.51
N PHE A 18 -27.94 7.08 4.60
CA PHE A 18 -26.97 7.72 5.47
C PHE A 18 -26.02 6.70 6.13
N VAL A 19 -26.55 5.57 6.60
CA VAL A 19 -25.74 4.48 7.20
C VAL A 19 -24.77 3.89 6.17
N VAL A 20 -25.23 3.61 4.95
CA VAL A 20 -24.40 3.06 3.87
C VAL A 20 -23.32 4.06 3.47
N CYS A 21 -23.68 5.33 3.25
CA CYS A 21 -22.71 6.38 2.93
C CYS A 21 -21.67 6.54 4.05
N GLY A 22 -22.10 6.57 5.31
CA GLY A 22 -21.21 6.64 6.46
C GLY A 22 -20.25 5.46 6.54
N ALA A 23 -20.76 4.23 6.36
CA ALA A 23 -19.96 3.02 6.34
C ALA A 23 -18.92 3.02 5.19
N LEU A 24 -19.29 3.47 3.99
CA LEU A 24 -18.36 3.61 2.85
C LEU A 24 -17.27 4.63 3.12
N VAL A 25 -17.61 5.77 3.73
CA VAL A 25 -16.64 6.81 4.10
C VAL A 25 -15.66 6.28 5.16
N VAL A 26 -16.15 5.63 6.21
CA VAL A 26 -15.32 5.02 7.25
C VAL A 26 -14.43 3.93 6.65
N ALA A 27 -14.99 3.05 5.82
CA ALA A 27 -14.22 2.04 5.09
C ALA A 27 -13.13 2.69 4.26
N TYR A 28 -13.44 3.72 3.45
CA TYR A 28 -12.46 4.47 2.67
C TYR A 28 -11.33 5.05 3.54
N TYR A 29 -11.66 5.68 4.69
CA TYR A 29 -10.64 6.21 5.60
C TYR A 29 -9.78 5.11 6.23
N ILE A 30 -10.38 3.97 6.61
CA ILE A 30 -9.63 2.80 7.10
C ILE A 30 -8.74 2.25 6.00
N PHE A 31 -9.25 2.06 4.78
CA PHE A 31 -8.50 1.59 3.62
C PHE A 31 -7.36 2.54 3.25
N LYS A 32 -7.55 3.86 3.33
CA LYS A 32 -6.50 4.85 3.06
C LYS A 32 -5.42 4.86 4.14
N ARG A 33 -5.81 4.76 5.42
CA ARG A 33 -4.85 4.58 6.53
C ARG A 33 -4.07 3.28 6.38
N LYS A 34 -4.77 2.19 6.05
CA LYS A 34 -4.16 0.91 5.74
C LYS A 34 -3.32 1.00 4.48
N ALA A 35 -3.65 1.75 3.45
CA ALA A 35 -2.83 1.89 2.24
C ALA A 35 -1.51 2.63 2.52
N LYS A 36 -1.48 3.55 3.50
CA LYS A 36 -0.22 4.13 3.98
C LYS A 36 0.63 3.11 4.75
N LEU A 37 -0.01 2.20 5.48
CA LEU A 37 0.64 1.07 6.15
C LEU A 37 0.95 -0.11 5.22
N ILE A 38 0.18 -0.34 4.15
CA ILE A 38 0.24 -1.46 3.20
C ILE A 38 1.14 -1.11 2.00
N GLY A 39 1.19 0.17 1.62
CA GLY A 39 2.27 0.74 0.82
C GLY A 39 3.62 0.71 1.56
N SER A 40 3.58 0.67 2.91
CA SER A 40 4.71 0.35 3.78
C SER A 40 4.78 -1.14 4.13
N ASN A 41 3.76 -1.98 3.88
CA ASN A 41 3.80 -3.42 4.21
C ASN A 41 4.36 -4.27 3.05
N ARG A 42 4.91 -3.64 2.01
CA ARG A 42 5.96 -4.26 1.19
C ARG A 42 7.35 -4.09 1.83
N GLU A 43 7.40 -3.61 3.07
CA GLU A 43 8.59 -3.38 3.90
C GLU A 43 8.57 -4.27 5.15
N ASN A 44 8.12 -5.54 5.03
CA ASN A 44 8.32 -6.53 6.09
C ASN A 44 8.95 -7.81 5.51
N GLY A 45 10.12 -7.64 4.93
CA GLY A 45 11.08 -8.73 4.71
C GLY A 45 12.03 -8.82 5.90
N GLN A 46 11.50 -9.01 7.11
CA GLN A 46 12.32 -9.36 8.27
C GLN A 46 12.91 -10.74 8.01
N ILE A 47 14.11 -10.79 7.43
CA ILE A 47 14.97 -11.98 7.45
C ILE A 47 15.56 -11.98 8.86
N ASP A 48 14.84 -12.58 9.80
CA ASP A 48 15.39 -12.93 11.10
C ASP A 48 15.89 -14.38 11.09
N SER A 49 17.14 -14.48 11.50
CA SER A 49 17.86 -15.60 12.10
C SER A 49 18.01 -16.94 11.36
N GLY A 50 19.25 -17.19 10.90
CA GLY A 50 19.80 -18.53 10.83
C GLY A 50 20.97 -18.69 9.85
N GLN A 51 22.19 -18.68 10.39
CA GLN A 51 23.43 -19.16 9.76
C GLN A 51 24.15 -18.18 8.82
N LYS A 52 25.19 -17.50 9.36
CA LYS A 52 26.61 -17.71 9.01
C LYS A 52 27.41 -16.53 9.53
N GLU A 53 28.08 -16.77 10.64
CA GLU A 53 28.98 -15.87 11.36
C GLU A 53 30.31 -15.62 10.61
N ASP A 54 30.33 -15.52 9.27
CA ASP A 54 31.60 -15.50 8.51
C ASP A 54 31.62 -14.64 7.23
N MET A 55 30.78 -13.60 7.14
CA MET A 55 30.94 -12.58 6.10
C MET A 55 30.36 -11.25 6.57
N GLU A 56 31.24 -10.25 6.75
CA GLU A 56 30.90 -8.84 7.07
C GLU A 56 30.20 -8.11 5.90
N LEU A 57 29.35 -8.78 5.13
CA LEU A 57 28.64 -8.18 4.02
C LEU A 57 27.30 -7.61 4.51
N PRO A 58 27.05 -6.31 4.34
CA PRO A 58 25.76 -5.73 4.69
C PRO A 58 24.66 -6.38 3.84
N LEU A 59 23.70 -7.02 4.50
CA LEU A 59 22.52 -7.59 3.87
C LEU A 59 21.52 -6.48 3.57
N PHE A 60 21.23 -6.26 2.28
CA PHE A 60 20.23 -5.28 1.85
C PHE A 60 18.93 -5.97 1.44
N GLN A 61 17.81 -5.35 1.82
CA GLN A 61 16.48 -5.78 1.35
C GLN A 61 16.31 -5.46 -0.14
N PHE A 62 15.58 -6.31 -0.86
CA PHE A 62 15.30 -6.09 -2.29
C PHE A 62 14.62 -4.75 -2.54
N THR A 63 13.73 -4.31 -1.65
CA THR A 63 13.07 -3.00 -1.73
C THR A 63 14.05 -1.84 -1.65
N THR A 64 15.09 -1.95 -0.82
CA THR A 64 16.15 -0.95 -0.74
C THR A 64 16.89 -0.83 -2.08
N ILE A 65 17.25 -1.96 -2.69
CA ILE A 65 17.93 -2.01 -3.99
C ILE A 65 17.02 -1.48 -5.11
N ALA A 66 15.76 -1.91 -5.13
CA ALA A 66 14.77 -1.44 -6.09
C ALA A 66 14.55 0.07 -5.97
N ASN A 67 14.46 0.63 -4.76
CA ASN A 67 14.32 2.06 -4.58
C ASN A 67 15.55 2.84 -5.01
N ALA A 68 16.77 2.37 -4.66
CA ALA A 68 18.02 2.99 -5.08
C ALA A 68 18.13 3.07 -6.61
N THR A 69 17.77 1.99 -7.29
CA THR A 69 17.80 1.91 -8.76
C THR A 69 16.56 2.49 -9.45
N ASN A 70 15.62 3.07 -8.68
CA ASN A 70 14.30 3.52 -9.18
C ASN A 70 13.57 2.45 -10.00
N GLY A 71 13.46 1.25 -9.45
CA GLY A 71 12.86 0.08 -10.07
C GLY A 71 13.65 -0.44 -11.27
N PHE A 72 14.98 -0.41 -11.20
CA PHE A 72 15.86 -0.78 -12.32
C PHE A 72 15.58 0.03 -13.59
N SER A 73 15.34 1.34 -13.41
CA SER A 73 15.06 2.26 -14.51
C SER A 73 16.21 2.28 -15.51
N PHE A 74 15.88 2.34 -16.81
CA PHE A 74 16.89 2.46 -17.86
C PHE A 74 17.79 3.70 -17.68
N ASN A 75 17.25 4.80 -17.14
CA ASN A 75 18.01 6.02 -16.84
C ASN A 75 19.09 5.81 -15.76
N ASN A 76 18.96 4.77 -14.95
CA ASN A 76 19.92 4.37 -13.95
C ASN A 76 20.81 3.22 -14.41
N LYS A 77 20.60 2.69 -15.62
CA LYS A 77 21.49 1.67 -16.19
C LYS A 77 22.82 2.31 -16.57
N LEU A 78 23.90 1.78 -16.02
CA LEU A 78 25.28 2.15 -16.33
C LEU A 78 25.82 1.41 -17.55
N GLY A 79 25.36 0.17 -17.77
CA GLY A 79 25.78 -0.65 -18.91
C GLY A 79 25.26 -2.08 -18.83
N GLU A 80 25.58 -2.89 -19.83
CA GLU A 80 25.33 -4.33 -19.86
C GLU A 80 26.47 -5.03 -20.59
N GLY A 81 26.92 -6.16 -20.06
CA GLY A 81 27.99 -6.98 -20.64
C GLY A 81 27.92 -8.41 -20.11
N GLY A 82 29.05 -9.12 -20.06
CA GLY A 82 29.11 -10.52 -19.59
C GLY A 82 28.65 -10.74 -18.14
N PHE A 83 28.57 -9.68 -17.34
CA PHE A 83 28.07 -9.69 -15.96
C PHE A 83 26.56 -9.38 -15.86
N GLY A 84 25.89 -9.10 -16.98
CA GLY A 84 24.52 -8.62 -17.02
C GLY A 84 24.41 -7.08 -16.88
N PRO A 85 23.19 -6.57 -16.63
CA PRO A 85 22.93 -5.13 -16.53
C PRO A 85 23.40 -4.57 -15.18
N VAL A 86 24.08 -3.42 -15.21
CA VAL A 86 24.59 -2.72 -14.03
C VAL A 86 23.83 -1.41 -13.86
N TYR A 87 23.42 -1.08 -12.64
CA TYR A 87 22.65 0.13 -12.30
C TYR A 87 23.37 0.96 -11.25
N LYS A 88 23.18 2.29 -11.28
CA LYS A 88 23.60 3.23 -10.23
C LYS A 88 22.55 3.39 -9.14
#